data_AF-A0A0Q7RV28-F1
#
_entry.id   AF-A0A0Q7RV28-F1
#
_cell.length_a   1.000
_cell.length_b   1.000
_cell.length_c   1.000
_cell.angle_alpha   90.00
_cell.angle_beta   90.00
_cell.angle_gamma   90.00
#
_symmetry.space_group_name_H-M   'P 1'
#
loop_
_entity.id
_entity.type
_entity.pdbx_description
1 polymer ?
#
loop_
_entity_poly.entity_id
_entity_poly.type
_entity_poly.pdbx_seq_one_letter_code
_entity_poly.pdbx_strand_id
1 'polypeptide(L)'
;MALGLAGAVLVLLVVVVGLVPAIDVALSGRRSPMGLTSEQFFIVPIFSIGTFAVYFALGMALRRNAAYHKRLMMLAMIAVLGPAIFRVLKLFNGAGYFLAVETAIAAALVLWCLAHDWRKHHFVHPAYAVGGGLLVLSWPLRMAIAPTEVWTTMARWLLHAPGL
;
A
#
# COMPACT_ATOMS: atom_id res chain seq x y z
N MET A 1 -6.12 -2.30 27.24
CA MET A 1 -4.82 -2.76 26.68
C MET A 1 -5.00 -3.86 25.62
N ALA A 2 -5.92 -4.81 25.81
CA ALA A 2 -6.20 -5.89 24.87
C ALA A 2 -6.46 -5.45 23.40
N LEU A 3 -7.26 -4.39 23.16
CA LEU A 3 -7.53 -3.91 21.80
C LEU A 3 -6.29 -3.37 21.05
N GLY A 4 -5.32 -2.80 21.76
CA GLY A 4 -4.07 -2.33 21.14
C GLY A 4 -3.14 -3.48 20.76
N LEU A 5 -3.11 -4.54 21.59
CA LEU A 5 -2.35 -5.76 21.32
C LEU A 5 -2.97 -6.54 20.16
N ALA A 6 -4.29 -6.67 20.14
CA ALA A 6 -5.02 -7.31 19.03
C ALA A 6 -4.79 -6.56 17.70
N GLY A 7 -4.78 -5.23 17.72
CA GLY A 7 -4.44 -4.43 16.54
C GLY A 7 -2.99 -4.65 16.07
N ALA A 8 -2.03 -4.74 16.98
CA ALA A 8 -0.63 -5.03 16.64
C ALA A 8 -0.45 -6.43 16.03
N VAL A 9 -1.12 -7.44 16.60
CA VAL A 9 -1.13 -8.80 16.04
C VAL A 9 -1.77 -8.82 14.66
N LEU A 10 -2.89 -8.11 14.47
CA LEU A 10 -3.55 -8.01 13.18
C LEU A 10 -2.63 -7.40 12.12
N VAL A 11 -1.88 -6.34 12.45
CA VAL A 11 -0.92 -5.74 11.51
C VAL A 11 0.21 -6.68 11.17
N LEU A 12 0.74 -7.38 12.17
CA LEU A 12 1.76 -8.40 11.90
C LEU A 12 1.23 -9.46 10.94
N LEU A 13 -0.01 -9.94 11.15
CA LEU A 13 -0.67 -10.88 10.25
C LEU A 13 -0.87 -10.30 8.85
N VAL A 14 -1.31 -9.05 8.71
CA VAL A 14 -1.49 -8.39 7.41
C VAL A 14 -0.16 -8.26 6.67
N VAL A 15 0.92 -7.91 7.37
CA VAL A 15 2.27 -7.81 6.80
C VAL A 15 2.74 -9.18 6.31
N VAL A 16 2.61 -10.22 7.14
CA VAL A 16 3.03 -11.59 6.78
C VAL A 16 2.20 -12.14 5.62
N VAL A 17 0.87 -12.09 5.72
CA VAL A 17 -0.06 -12.58 4.68
C VAL A 17 0.06 -11.78 3.39
N GLY A 18 0.45 -10.50 3.47
CA GLY A 18 0.72 -9.67 2.30
C GLY A 18 2.05 -10.01 1.61
N LEU A 19 3.09 -10.30 2.38
CA LEU A 19 4.44 -10.58 1.86
C LEU A 19 4.58 -11.99 1.28
N VAL A 20 3.98 -13.01 1.89
CA VAL A 20 4.13 -14.41 1.44
C VAL A 20 3.75 -14.60 -0.03
N PRO A 21 2.56 -14.18 -0.51
CA PRO A 21 2.20 -14.32 -1.92
C PRO A 21 3.03 -13.43 -2.84
N ALA A 22 3.51 -12.29 -2.34
CA ALA A 22 4.38 -11.40 -3.09
C ALA A 22 5.75 -12.04 -3.38
N ILE A 23 6.31 -12.70 -2.37
CA ILE A 23 7.57 -13.45 -2.48
C ILE A 23 7.38 -14.66 -3.40
N ASP A 24 6.30 -15.43 -3.24
CA ASP A 24 6.01 -16.59 -4.11
C ASP A 24 5.92 -16.18 -5.60
N VAL A 25 5.22 -15.09 -5.91
CA VAL A 25 5.15 -14.56 -7.27
C VAL A 25 6.53 -14.06 -7.74
N ALA A 26 7.28 -13.39 -6.87
CA ALA A 26 8.61 -12.88 -7.18
C ALA A 26 9.61 -14.01 -7.50
N LEU A 27 9.58 -15.11 -6.74
CA LEU A 27 10.42 -16.28 -6.93
C LEU A 27 9.98 -17.15 -8.12
N SER A 28 8.71 -17.08 -8.53
CA SER A 28 8.20 -17.89 -9.65
C SER A 28 8.80 -17.53 -11.03
N GLY A 29 9.54 -16.41 -11.14
CA GLY A 29 10.16 -15.95 -12.39
C GLY A 29 9.17 -15.59 -13.50
N ARG A 30 7.86 -15.60 -13.21
CA ARG A 30 6.80 -15.26 -14.16
C ARG A 30 6.74 -13.75 -14.34
N ARG A 31 6.69 -13.31 -15.59
CA ARG A 31 6.38 -11.91 -15.90
C ARG A 31 5.03 -11.55 -15.30
N SER A 32 4.96 -10.38 -14.68
CA SER A 32 3.72 -9.81 -14.19
C SER A 32 2.75 -9.62 -15.38
N PRO A 33 1.43 -9.68 -15.17
CA PRO A 33 0.44 -9.30 -16.18
C PRO A 33 0.64 -7.87 -16.72
N MET A 34 1.42 -7.03 -16.03
CA MET A 34 1.81 -5.69 -16.45
C MET A 34 3.11 -5.63 -17.27
N GLY A 35 3.66 -6.76 -17.70
CA GLY A 35 4.91 -6.83 -18.49
C GLY A 35 6.20 -6.60 -17.70
N LEU A 36 6.11 -6.31 -16.40
CA LEU A 36 7.25 -6.16 -15.50
C LEU A 36 7.89 -7.51 -15.15
N THR A 37 9.20 -7.54 -14.91
CA THR A 37 9.85 -8.72 -14.33
C THR A 37 9.37 -8.95 -12.89
N SER A 38 9.56 -10.16 -12.38
CA SER A 38 9.09 -10.54 -11.05
C SER A 38 9.72 -9.67 -9.94
N GLU A 39 10.99 -9.28 -10.10
CA GLU A 39 11.71 -8.38 -9.19
C GLU A 39 11.22 -6.93 -9.29
N GLN A 40 10.91 -6.45 -10.48
CA GLN A 40 10.34 -5.12 -10.68
C GLN A 40 8.96 -5.01 -10.05
N PHE A 41 8.12 -6.05 -10.21
CA PHE A 41 6.78 -6.07 -9.63
C PHE A 41 6.79 -6.12 -8.10
N PHE A 42 7.82 -6.69 -7.48
CA PHE A 42 7.98 -6.78 -6.03
C PHE A 42 7.95 -5.41 -5.31
N ILE A 43 8.20 -4.31 -6.04
CA ILE A 43 8.11 -2.96 -5.47
C ILE A 43 6.70 -2.61 -5.00
N VAL A 44 5.67 -3.11 -5.69
CA VAL A 44 4.28 -2.81 -5.40
C VAL A 44 3.88 -3.31 -4.01
N PRO A 45 4.02 -4.61 -3.68
CA PRO A 45 3.67 -5.11 -2.35
C PRO A 45 4.57 -4.54 -1.25
N ILE A 46 5.87 -4.36 -1.49
CA ILE A 46 6.79 -3.78 -0.48
C ILE A 46 6.35 -2.37 -0.09
N PHE A 47 6.09 -1.50 -1.06
CA PHE A 47 5.66 -0.14 -0.76
C PHE A 47 4.23 -0.11 -0.20
N SER A 48 3.29 -0.90 -0.71
CA SER A 48 1.92 -0.93 -0.17
C SER A 48 1.90 -1.37 1.29
N ILE A 49 2.61 -2.44 1.64
CA ILE A 49 2.69 -2.96 3.02
C ILE A 49 3.50 -2.00 3.91
N GLY A 50 4.59 -1.43 3.39
CA GLY A 50 5.39 -0.44 4.11
C GLY A 50 4.60 0.83 4.43
N THR A 51 3.90 1.41 3.45
CA THR A 51 3.05 2.58 3.64
C THR A 51 1.91 2.29 4.62
N PHE A 52 1.28 1.11 4.52
CA PHE A 52 0.29 0.65 5.49
C PHE A 52 0.85 0.60 6.91
N ALA A 53 2.00 -0.06 7.10
CA ALA A 53 2.62 -0.21 8.41
C ALA A 53 2.97 1.15 9.01
N VAL A 54 3.48 2.08 8.20
CA VAL A 54 3.79 3.46 8.63
C VAL A 54 2.53 4.20 9.08
N TYR A 55 1.48 4.24 8.26
CA TYR A 55 0.23 4.91 8.64
C TYR A 55 -0.44 4.26 9.84
N PHE A 56 -0.38 2.93 9.93
CA PHE A 56 -0.91 2.20 11.07
C PHE A 56 -0.14 2.55 12.35
N ALA A 57 1.19 2.47 12.32
CA ALA A 57 2.04 2.78 13.47
C ALA A 57 1.84 4.23 13.94
N LEU A 58 1.83 5.19 13.00
CA LEU A 58 1.57 6.60 13.32
C LEU A 58 0.17 6.81 13.89
N GLY A 59 -0.86 6.17 13.33
CA GLY A 59 -2.22 6.29 13.84
C GLY A 59 -2.38 5.64 15.21
N MET A 60 -1.64 4.58 15.51
CA MET A 60 -1.60 3.97 16.85
C MET A 60 -0.83 4.83 17.86
N ALA A 61 0.29 5.43 17.47
CA ALA A 61 1.04 6.37 18.30
C ALA A 61 0.17 7.59 18.67
N LEU A 62 -0.61 8.08 17.70
CA LEU A 62 -1.52 9.21 17.87
C LEU A 62 -2.95 8.80 18.27
N ARG A 63 -3.16 7.59 18.83
CA ARG A 63 -4.50 7.07 19.20
C ARG A 63 -5.27 7.94 20.20
N ARG A 64 -4.57 8.74 21.01
CA ARG A 64 -5.19 9.67 21.96
C ARG A 64 -5.81 10.88 21.26
N ASN A 65 -5.36 11.20 20.04
CA ASN A 65 -5.93 12.23 19.20
C ASN A 65 -6.81 11.57 18.12
N ALA A 66 -8.11 11.50 18.41
CA ALA A 66 -9.09 10.87 17.52
C ALA A 66 -9.10 11.45 16.10
N ALA A 67 -8.72 12.73 15.94
CA ALA A 67 -8.65 13.38 14.64
C ALA A 67 -7.52 12.81 13.77
N TYR A 68 -6.33 12.58 14.33
CA TYR A 68 -5.22 11.95 13.60
C TYR A 68 -5.45 10.45 13.43
N HIS A 69 -5.88 9.77 14.50
CA HIS A 69 -6.06 8.31 14.50
C HIS A 69 -6.99 7.83 13.38
N LYS A 70 -8.22 8.37 13.30
CA LYS A 70 -9.21 7.93 12.30
C LYS A 70 -8.71 8.17 10.86
N ARG A 71 -8.06 9.30 10.64
CA ARG A 71 -7.56 9.70 9.31
C ARG A 71 -6.40 8.82 8.86
N LEU A 72 -5.44 8.58 9.74
CA LEU A 72 -4.30 7.69 9.46
C LEU A 72 -4.74 6.24 9.27
N MET A 73 -5.68 5.74 10.08
CA MET A 73 -6.24 4.40 9.87
C MET A 73 -6.94 4.28 8.51
N MET A 74 -7.67 5.31 8.09
CA MET A 74 -8.34 5.27 6.79
C MET A 74 -7.33 5.27 5.62
N LEU A 75 -6.28 6.08 5.70
CA LEU A 75 -5.18 6.03 4.73
C LEU A 75 -4.45 4.68 4.73
N ALA A 76 -4.26 4.06 5.90
CA ALA A 76 -3.69 2.72 6.00
C ALA A 76 -4.56 1.70 5.24
N MET A 77 -5.89 1.71 5.45
CA MET A 77 -6.80 0.82 4.73
C MET A 77 -6.74 1.03 3.22
N ILE A 78 -6.65 2.28 2.76
CA ILE A 78 -6.52 2.58 1.33
C ILE A 78 -5.21 2.01 0.77
N ALA A 79 -4.10 2.09 1.53
CA ALA A 79 -2.80 1.60 1.09
C ALA A 79 -2.74 0.08 0.84
N VAL A 80 -3.60 -0.72 1.48
CA VAL A 80 -3.64 -2.20 1.32
C VAL A 80 -4.74 -2.68 0.37
N LEU A 81 -5.51 -1.79 -0.26
CA LEU A 81 -6.54 -2.18 -1.23
C LEU A 81 -5.97 -2.79 -2.51
N GLY A 82 -4.71 -2.50 -2.85
CA GLY A 82 -4.08 -2.92 -4.09
C GLY A 82 -4.21 -4.41 -4.42
N PRO A 83 -3.71 -5.31 -3.55
CA PRO A 83 -3.86 -6.74 -3.76
C PRO A 83 -5.31 -7.22 -3.90
N ALA A 84 -6.27 -6.57 -3.23
CA ALA A 84 -7.69 -6.91 -3.39
C ALA A 84 -8.20 -6.54 -4.80
N ILE A 85 -7.87 -5.33 -5.26
CA ILE A 85 -8.20 -4.85 -6.61
C ILE A 85 -7.59 -5.77 -7.67
N PHE A 86 -6.32 -6.17 -7.50
CA PHE A 86 -5.66 -7.09 -8.43
C PHE A 86 -6.40 -8.42 -8.56
N ARG A 87 -6.81 -9.02 -7.44
CA ARG A 87 -7.54 -10.30 -7.44
C ARG A 87 -8.88 -10.18 -8.16
N VAL A 88 -9.62 -9.10 -7.92
CA VAL A 88 -10.90 -8.83 -8.60
C VAL A 88 -10.67 -8.66 -10.10
N LEU A 89 -9.70 -7.83 -10.51
CA LEU A 89 -9.40 -7.64 -11.93
C LEU A 89 -8.95 -8.93 -12.62
N LYS A 90 -8.15 -9.77 -11.93
CA LYS A 90 -7.74 -11.07 -12.45
C LYS A 90 -8.94 -11.98 -12.74
N LEU A 91 -9.97 -11.95 -11.90
CA LEU A 91 -11.20 -12.74 -12.11
C LEU A 91 -11.93 -12.35 -13.41
N PHE A 92 -11.87 -11.08 -13.80
CA PHE A 92 -12.49 -10.54 -15.01
C PHE A 92 -11.50 -10.38 -16.18
N ASN A 93 -10.35 -11.05 -16.14
CA ASN A 93 -9.28 -10.94 -17.15
C ASN A 93 -8.79 -9.50 -17.42
N GLY A 94 -8.95 -8.59 -16.45
CA GLY A 94 -8.61 -7.18 -16.51
C GLY A 94 -7.27 -6.82 -15.86
N ALA A 95 -6.39 -7.80 -15.61
CA ALA A 95 -5.15 -7.58 -14.87
C ALA A 95 -4.20 -6.56 -15.52
N GLY A 96 -4.28 -6.36 -16.84
CA GLY A 96 -3.53 -5.32 -17.56
C GLY A 96 -3.93 -3.89 -17.18
N TYR A 97 -5.15 -3.69 -16.67
CA TYR A 97 -5.64 -2.37 -16.22
C TYR A 97 -5.34 -2.08 -14.75
N PHE A 98 -4.64 -2.98 -14.07
CA PHE A 98 -4.42 -2.90 -12.63
C PHE A 98 -3.90 -1.54 -12.18
N LEU A 99 -2.78 -1.08 -12.77
CA LEU A 99 -2.18 0.19 -12.38
C LEU A 99 -3.15 1.37 -12.50
N ALA A 100 -3.90 1.44 -13.60
CA ALA A 100 -4.85 2.53 -13.84
C ALA A 100 -6.03 2.48 -12.86
N VAL A 101 -6.64 1.31 -12.68
CA VAL A 101 -7.80 1.12 -11.80
C VAL A 101 -7.43 1.33 -10.34
N GLU A 102 -6.31 0.76 -9.91
CA GLU A 102 -5.82 0.82 -8.54
C GLU A 102 -5.48 2.28 -8.19
N THR A 103 -4.79 3.01 -9.09
CA THR A 103 -4.48 4.45 -8.90
C THR A 103 -5.75 5.30 -8.87
N ALA A 104 -6.68 5.04 -9.79
CA ALA A 104 -7.94 5.80 -9.88
C ALA A 104 -8.81 5.61 -8.63
N ILE A 105 -8.95 4.37 -8.14
CA ILE A 105 -9.70 4.07 -6.91
C ILE A 105 -9.03 4.73 -5.70
N ALA A 106 -7.71 4.60 -5.54
CA ALA A 106 -7.00 5.21 -4.43
C ALA A 106 -7.13 6.74 -4.44
N ALA A 107 -6.93 7.37 -5.60
CA ALA A 107 -7.10 8.82 -5.76
C ALA A 107 -8.54 9.26 -5.48
N ALA A 108 -9.55 8.54 -5.99
CA ALA A 108 -10.95 8.85 -5.74
C ALA A 108 -11.31 8.75 -4.25
N LEU A 109 -10.82 7.73 -3.54
CA LEU A 109 -11.04 7.56 -2.11
C LEU A 109 -10.35 8.67 -1.29
N VAL A 110 -9.11 9.02 -1.64
CA VAL A 110 -8.39 10.13 -1.00
C VAL A 110 -9.11 11.45 -1.24
N LEU A 111 -9.52 11.75 -2.48
CA LEU A 111 -10.29 12.95 -2.82
C LEU A 111 -11.62 12.98 -2.07
N TRP A 112 -12.30 11.83 -1.93
CA TRP A 112 -13.51 11.74 -1.12
C TRP A 112 -13.25 12.05 0.35
N CYS A 113 -12.15 11.56 0.94
CA CYS A 113 -11.75 11.89 2.31
C CYS A 113 -11.46 13.40 2.47
N LEU A 114 -10.75 14.01 1.52
CA LEU A 114 -10.46 15.44 1.52
C LEU A 114 -11.74 16.27 1.40
N ALA A 115 -12.64 15.90 0.48
CA ALA A 115 -13.92 16.56 0.29
C ALA A 115 -14.84 16.39 1.51
N HIS A 116 -14.79 15.25 2.19
CA HIS A 116 -15.55 15.01 3.42
C HIS A 116 -15.07 15.91 4.56
N ASP A 117 -13.75 16.02 4.77
CA ASP A 117 -13.16 16.91 5.76
C ASP A 117 -13.52 18.37 5.48
N TRP A 118 -13.39 18.79 4.22
CA TRP A 118 -13.75 20.15 3.81
C TRP A 118 -15.24 20.44 3.99
N ARG A 119 -16.14 19.52 3.60
CA ARG A 119 -17.60 19.74 3.77
C ARG A 119 -18.03 19.80 5.24
N LYS A 120 -17.41 19.02 6.12
CA LYS A 120 -17.81 18.96 7.53
C LYS A 120 -17.14 20.01 8.41
N HIS A 121 -15.90 20.38 8.09
CA HIS A 121 -15.06 21.19 8.97
C HIS A 121 -14.57 22.47 8.29
N HIS A 122 -14.86 22.68 6.99
CA HIS A 122 -14.32 23.76 6.16
C HIS A 122 -12.78 23.85 6.18
N PHE A 123 -12.14 22.75 6.56
CA PHE A 123 -10.71 22.65 6.76
C PHE A 123 -10.26 21.24 6.43
N VAL A 124 -9.20 21.13 5.62
CA VAL A 124 -8.59 19.85 5.30
C VAL A 124 -7.49 19.57 6.30
N HIS A 125 -7.62 18.46 7.04
CA HIS A 125 -6.63 18.12 8.05
C HIS A 125 -5.27 17.76 7.39
N PRO A 126 -4.13 18.25 7.91
CA PRO A 126 -2.80 17.99 7.33
C PRO A 126 -2.49 16.51 7.13
N ALA A 127 -2.97 15.65 8.04
CA ALA A 127 -2.82 14.20 7.89
C ALA A 127 -3.42 13.65 6.59
N TYR A 128 -4.56 14.17 6.13
CA TYR A 128 -5.14 13.76 4.84
C TYR A 128 -4.47 14.48 3.67
N ALA A 129 -4.13 15.76 3.79
CA ALA A 129 -3.47 16.49 2.71
C ALA A 129 -2.10 15.87 2.40
N VAL A 130 -1.24 15.74 3.41
CA VAL A 130 0.12 15.19 3.27
C VAL A 130 0.07 13.67 3.11
N GLY A 131 -0.66 12.96 3.96
CA GLY A 131 -0.73 11.50 3.90
C GLY A 131 -1.42 11.01 2.63
N GLY A 132 -2.55 11.61 2.25
CA GLY A 132 -3.23 11.30 0.99
C GLY A 132 -2.39 11.66 -0.23
N GLY A 133 -1.73 12.82 -0.21
CA GLY A 133 -0.80 13.24 -1.27
C GLY A 133 0.37 12.25 -1.43
N LEU A 134 1.05 11.91 -0.34
CA LEU A 134 2.13 10.91 -0.35
C LEU A 134 1.63 9.54 -0.82
N LEU A 135 0.43 9.13 -0.39
CA LEU A 135 -0.15 7.85 -0.80
C LEU A 135 -0.37 7.82 -2.31
N VAL A 136 -0.96 8.86 -2.90
CA VAL A 136 -1.20 8.96 -4.36
C VAL A 136 0.12 9.10 -5.13
N LEU A 137 1.04 9.94 -4.67
CA LEU A 137 2.36 10.15 -5.29
C LEU A 137 3.24 8.91 -5.23
N SER A 138 3.03 8.02 -4.25
CA SER A 138 3.83 6.80 -4.13
C SER A 138 3.73 5.90 -5.35
N TRP A 139 2.68 6.03 -6.16
CA TRP A 139 2.41 5.17 -7.31
C TRP A 139 3.24 5.48 -8.55
N PRO A 140 3.20 6.70 -9.10
CA PRO A 140 4.12 7.07 -10.17
C PRO A 140 5.56 6.92 -9.70
N LEU A 141 5.84 7.17 -8.42
CA LEU A 141 7.17 6.97 -7.85
C LEU A 141 7.61 5.49 -7.89
N ARG A 142 6.75 4.55 -7.50
CA ARG A 142 7.03 3.11 -7.63
C ARG A 142 7.30 2.74 -9.08
N MET A 143 6.52 3.24 -10.03
CA MET A 143 6.72 2.93 -11.45
C MET A 143 8.02 3.53 -12.01
N ALA A 144 8.44 4.70 -11.51
CA ALA A 144 9.71 5.31 -11.87
C ALA A 144 10.91 4.56 -11.25
N ILE A 145 10.76 4.02 -10.03
CA ILE A 145 11.82 3.31 -9.31
C ILE A 145 11.92 1.84 -9.75
N ALA A 146 10.81 1.19 -10.09
CA ALA A 146 10.76 -0.23 -10.49
C ALA A 146 11.83 -0.65 -11.51
N PRO A 147 12.05 0.09 -12.62
CA PRO A 147 13.03 -0.30 -13.63
C PRO A 147 14.50 0.01 -13.26
N THR A 148 14.75 0.71 -12.14
CA THR A 148 16.10 1.14 -11.77
C THR A 148 16.98 -0.04 -11.32
N GLU A 149 18.28 0.06 -11.59
CA GLU A 149 19.27 -0.92 -11.12
C GLU A 149 19.35 -0.99 -9.59
N VAL A 150 19.13 0.15 -8.92
CA VAL A 150 19.09 0.25 -7.45
C VAL A 150 17.98 -0.65 -6.90
N TRP A 151 16.77 -0.54 -7.46
CA TRP A 151 15.64 -1.37 -7.02
C TRP A 151 15.86 -2.84 -7.32
N THR A 152 16.22 -3.19 -8.55
CA THR A 152 16.36 -4.59 -8.95
C THR A 152 17.48 -5.31 -8.19
N THR A 153 18.56 -4.61 -7.83
CA THR A 153 19.62 -5.16 -6.96
C THR A 153 19.11 -5.37 -5.53
N MET A 154 18.40 -4.39 -4.97
CA MET A 154 17.78 -4.51 -3.65
C MET A 154 16.75 -5.64 -3.61
N ALA A 155 15.88 -5.74 -4.62
CA ALA A 155 14.86 -6.78 -4.72
C ALA A 155 15.49 -8.18 -4.78
N ARG A 156 16.57 -8.37 -5.57
CA ARG A 156 17.30 -9.64 -5.59
C ARG A 156 17.90 -9.97 -4.25
N TRP A 157 18.52 -9.01 -3.57
CA TRP A 157 19.08 -9.21 -2.23
C TRP A 157 18.00 -9.61 -1.23
N LEU A 158 16.85 -8.94 -1.23
CA LEU A 158 15.73 -9.27 -0.35
C LEU A 158 15.12 -10.65 -0.63
N LEU A 159 15.04 -11.05 -1.90
CA LEU A 159 14.47 -12.34 -2.31
C LEU A 159 15.41 -13.53 -2.03
N HIS A 160 16.72 -13.29 -1.96
CA HIS A 160 17.74 -14.33 -1.75
C HIS A 160 18.46 -14.20 -0.39
N ALA A 161 17.97 -13.33 0.49
CA ALA A 161 18.53 -13.18 1.83
C ALA A 161 18.34 -14.50 2.60
N PRO A 162 19.40 -15.04 3.22
CA PRO A 162 19.31 -16.30 3.95
C PRO A 162 18.36 -16.13 5.14
N GLY A 163 17.18 -16.75 5.07
CA GLY A 163 16.14 -16.66 6.10
C GLY A 163 14.70 -16.59 5.59
N LEU A 164 14.48 -16.49 4.28
CA LEU A 164 13.19 -16.72 3.61
C LEU A 164 13.23 -18.02 2.80
#